data_AF-A0AAU4PX69-F1
#
_entry.id   AF-A0AAU4PX69-F1
#
_cell.length_a   1.000
_cell.length_b   1.000
_cell.length_c   1.000
_cell.angle_alpha   90.00
_cell.angle_beta   90.00
_cell.angle_gamma   90.00
#
_symmetry.space_group_name_H-M   'P 1'
#
loop_
_entity.id
_entity.type
_entity.pdbx_description
1 polymer ?
#
loop_
_entity_poly.entity_id
_entity_poly.type
_entity_poly.pdbx_seq_one_letter_code
_entity_poly.pdbx_strand_id
1 'polypeptide(L)'
;MRDSKKILDAWDAYSDEHTDLDGWPYDDHAYGMRASQRDADTAEAFEPLRYGARQLLATAEIQLTQLPENSVQGRWVYQVGVLRDALDRLDELHEQWLETRDGLPTTAAPGTPEFDDALAEHHAESWSYLDDWATHGKTLREINTAARKARSPLAPAPARSPARRAAARK
;
A
#
# COMPACT_ATOMS: atom_id res chain seq x y z
N MET A 1 4.62 -7.44 1.96
CA MET A 1 4.52 -6.33 2.92
C MET A 1 5.70 -6.24 3.89
N ARG A 2 6.04 -7.28 4.67
CA ARG A 2 7.24 -7.19 5.54
C ARG A 2 8.50 -6.96 4.71
N ASP A 3 8.55 -7.51 3.51
CA ASP A 3 9.68 -7.33 2.60
C ASP A 3 9.63 -5.97 1.89
N SER A 4 8.46 -5.48 1.48
CA SER A 4 8.26 -4.10 0.98
C SER A 4 8.76 -3.05 1.98
N LYS A 5 8.46 -3.19 3.28
CA LYS A 5 8.99 -2.28 4.30
C LYS A 5 10.52 -2.31 4.41
N LYS A 6 11.14 -3.49 4.30
CA LYS A 6 12.61 -3.59 4.34
C LYS A 6 13.25 -2.93 3.12
N ILE A 7 12.61 -3.06 1.95
CA ILE A 7 13.08 -2.43 0.71
C ILE A 7 13.05 -0.90 0.86
N LEU A 8 11.96 -0.36 1.39
CA LEU A 8 11.83 1.08 1.67
C LEU A 8 12.83 1.56 2.73
N ASP A 9 12.93 0.86 3.87
CA ASP A 9 13.89 1.23 4.93
C ASP A 9 15.35 1.19 4.41
N ALA A 10 15.67 0.24 3.53
CA ALA A 10 16.99 0.15 2.89
C ALA A 10 17.22 1.23 1.83
N TRP A 11 16.16 1.62 1.11
CA TRP A 11 16.19 2.73 0.17
C TRP A 11 16.40 4.07 0.87
N ASP A 12 15.65 4.35 1.93
CA ASP A 12 15.76 5.59 2.70
C ASP A 12 17.19 5.77 3.23
N ALA A 13 17.75 4.72 3.84
CA ALA A 13 19.12 4.74 4.32
C ALA A 13 20.16 4.98 3.20
N TYR A 14 19.98 4.34 2.04
CA TYR A 14 20.85 4.56 0.89
C TYR A 14 20.72 5.98 0.36
N SER A 15 19.49 6.47 0.19
CA SER A 15 19.19 7.80 -0.31
C SER A 15 19.82 8.88 0.56
N ASP A 16 19.66 8.77 1.89
CA ASP A 16 20.24 9.72 2.86
C ASP A 16 21.77 9.77 2.79
N GLU A 17 22.43 8.64 2.54
CA GLU A 17 23.89 8.56 2.43
C GLU A 17 24.41 9.07 1.07
N HIS A 18 23.61 8.93 0.01
CA HIS A 18 24.04 9.16 -1.37
C HIS A 18 23.49 10.44 -2.00
N THR A 19 22.81 11.28 -1.22
CA THR A 19 22.32 12.60 -1.63
C THR A 19 22.91 13.72 -0.77
N ASP A 20 22.96 14.92 -1.34
CA ASP A 20 23.31 16.14 -0.61
C ASP A 20 22.12 16.67 0.23
N LEU A 21 22.35 17.78 0.94
CA LEU A 21 21.33 18.38 1.81
C LEU A 21 20.10 18.89 1.05
N ASP A 22 20.22 19.09 -0.26
CA ASP A 22 19.14 19.51 -1.15
C ASP A 22 18.46 18.31 -1.82
N GLY A 23 18.91 17.08 -1.53
CA GLY A 23 18.38 15.82 -2.06
C GLY A 23 18.93 15.45 -3.43
N TRP A 24 19.98 16.11 -3.92
CA TRP A 24 20.62 15.77 -5.19
C TRP A 24 21.60 14.60 -5.01
N PRO A 25 21.57 13.59 -5.89
CA PRO A 25 22.51 12.49 -5.79
C PRO A 25 23.95 12.93 -6.08
N TYR A 26 24.91 12.37 -5.33
CA TYR A 26 26.33 12.60 -5.62
C TYR A 26 26.80 11.90 -6.91
N ASP A 27 26.13 10.82 -7.29
CA ASP A 27 26.33 10.05 -8.53
C ASP A 27 24.97 9.66 -9.10
N ASP A 28 24.51 10.43 -10.09
CA ASP A 28 23.20 10.24 -10.74
C ASP A 28 23.03 8.83 -11.31
N HIS A 29 24.09 8.26 -11.89
CA HIS A 29 24.02 6.96 -12.55
C HIS A 29 23.89 5.84 -11.52
N ALA A 30 24.75 5.82 -10.49
CA ALA A 30 24.68 4.83 -9.43
C ALA A 30 23.36 4.93 -8.65
N TYR A 31 22.88 6.15 -8.42
CA TYR A 31 21.60 6.40 -7.76
C TYR A 31 20.42 5.89 -8.59
N GLY A 32 20.40 6.17 -9.90
CA GLY A 32 19.37 5.69 -10.82
C GLY A 32 19.32 4.17 -10.92
N MET A 33 20.48 3.52 -11.01
CA MET A 33 20.58 2.05 -10.98
C MET A 33 20.00 1.46 -9.68
N ARG A 34 20.26 2.11 -8.54
CA ARG A 34 19.74 1.66 -7.25
C ARG A 34 18.24 1.90 -7.11
N ALA A 35 17.73 3.01 -7.64
CA ALA A 35 16.30 3.30 -7.71
C ALA A 35 15.57 2.25 -8.55
N SER A 36 16.09 1.94 -9.73
CA SER A 36 15.53 0.91 -10.61
C SER A 36 15.46 -0.47 -9.92
N GLN A 37 16.51 -0.86 -9.18
CA GLN A 37 16.51 -2.11 -8.41
C GLN A 37 15.44 -2.10 -7.31
N ARG A 38 15.30 -0.99 -6.57
CA ARG A 38 14.24 -0.84 -5.55
C ARG A 38 12.86 -1.00 -6.17
N ASP A 39 12.63 -0.42 -7.34
CA ASP A 39 11.33 -0.43 -8.01
C ASP A 39 10.98 -1.87 -8.44
N ALA A 40 11.94 -2.58 -9.02
CA ALA A 40 11.80 -3.99 -9.36
C ALA A 40 11.55 -4.88 -8.12
N ASP A 41 12.34 -4.70 -7.04
CA ASP A 41 12.17 -5.47 -5.80
C ASP A 41 10.79 -5.22 -5.17
N THR A 42 10.30 -3.98 -5.24
CA THR A 42 8.99 -3.60 -4.70
C THR A 42 7.86 -4.22 -5.50
N ALA A 43 7.97 -4.24 -6.84
CA ALA A 43 7.04 -4.91 -7.73
C ALA A 43 6.99 -6.42 -7.46
N GLU A 44 8.15 -7.07 -7.36
CA GLU A 44 8.24 -8.50 -7.03
C GLU A 44 7.60 -8.81 -5.66
N ALA A 45 7.85 -7.97 -4.64
CA ALA A 45 7.29 -8.16 -3.31
C ALA A 45 5.75 -7.99 -3.27
N PHE A 46 5.16 -7.31 -4.26
CA PHE A 46 3.72 -7.12 -4.39
C PHE A 46 3.03 -8.21 -5.20
N GLU A 47 3.75 -8.89 -6.11
CA GLU A 47 3.20 -9.88 -7.03
C GLU A 47 2.32 -10.96 -6.35
N PRO A 48 2.70 -11.55 -5.20
CA PRO A 48 1.86 -12.53 -4.51
C PRO A 48 0.51 -11.96 -4.01
N LEU A 49 0.41 -10.65 -3.83
CA LEU A 49 -0.81 -9.96 -3.40
C LEU A 49 -1.68 -9.52 -4.57
N ARG A 50 -1.11 -9.35 -5.77
CA ARG A 50 -1.78 -8.74 -6.93
C ARG A 50 -3.16 -9.34 -7.20
N TYR A 51 -3.24 -10.66 -7.32
CA TYR A 51 -4.49 -11.38 -7.58
C TYR A 51 -5.53 -11.29 -6.45
N GLY A 52 -5.09 -11.09 -5.21
CA GLY A 52 -5.97 -11.03 -4.03
C GLY A 52 -6.33 -9.61 -3.59
N ALA A 53 -5.62 -8.59 -4.08
CA ALA A 53 -5.70 -7.22 -3.58
C ALA A 53 -7.12 -6.64 -3.69
N ARG A 54 -7.77 -6.79 -4.85
CA ARG A 54 -9.16 -6.32 -5.07
C ARG A 54 -10.13 -6.97 -4.08
N GLN A 55 -10.02 -8.28 -3.86
CA GLN A 55 -10.89 -9.00 -2.93
C GLN A 55 -10.65 -8.58 -1.47
N LEU A 56 -9.39 -8.38 -1.08
CA LEU A 56 -9.03 -7.91 0.26
C LEU A 56 -9.60 -6.50 0.53
N LEU A 57 -9.49 -5.62 -0.45
CA LEU A 57 -10.00 -4.26 -0.39
C LEU A 57 -11.53 -4.23 -0.30
N ALA A 58 -12.23 -4.93 -1.22
CA ALA A 58 -13.69 -5.03 -1.19
C ALA A 58 -14.20 -5.61 0.13
N THR A 59 -13.50 -6.61 0.68
CA THR A 59 -13.83 -7.17 1.99
C THR A 59 -13.69 -6.13 3.10
N ALA A 60 -12.63 -5.33 3.09
CA ALA A 60 -12.42 -4.28 4.09
C ALA A 60 -13.47 -3.17 3.98
N GLU A 61 -13.84 -2.74 2.77
CA GLU A 61 -14.90 -1.74 2.53
C GLU A 61 -16.23 -2.22 3.10
N ILE A 62 -16.63 -3.46 2.78
CA ILE A 62 -17.86 -4.07 3.34
C ILE A 62 -17.79 -4.13 4.87
N GLN A 63 -16.65 -4.55 5.44
CA GLN A 63 -16.49 -4.60 6.89
C GLN A 63 -16.60 -3.22 7.52
N LEU A 64 -16.06 -2.19 6.88
CA LEU A 64 -16.07 -0.83 7.39
C LEU A 64 -17.50 -0.25 7.44
N THR A 65 -18.34 -0.55 6.43
CA THR A 65 -19.77 -0.16 6.43
C THR A 65 -20.61 -0.89 7.48
N GLN A 66 -20.18 -2.08 7.93
CA GLN A 66 -20.91 -2.88 8.92
C GLN A 66 -20.46 -2.62 10.36
N LEU A 67 -19.37 -1.90 10.56
CA LEU A 67 -18.88 -1.58 11.90
C LEU A 67 -19.75 -0.51 12.57
N PRO A 68 -19.95 -0.58 13.90
CA PRO A 68 -20.57 0.51 14.64
C PRO A 68 -19.78 1.82 14.43
N GLU A 69 -20.48 2.94 14.24
CA GLU A 69 -19.86 4.24 13.92
C GLU A 69 -18.78 4.64 14.93
N ASN A 70 -19.00 4.37 16.22
CA ASN A 70 -18.04 4.67 17.29
C ASN A 70 -16.77 3.80 17.27
N SER A 71 -16.75 2.75 16.43
CA SER A 71 -15.62 1.84 16.26
C SER A 71 -14.82 2.11 14.99
N VAL A 72 -15.38 2.89 14.05
CA VAL A 72 -14.72 3.29 12.80
C VAL A 72 -13.72 4.39 13.09
N GLN A 73 -12.47 4.21 12.65
CA GLN A 73 -11.45 5.23 12.73
C GLN A 73 -11.39 6.01 11.42
N GLY A 74 -11.42 7.35 11.47
CA GLY A 74 -11.36 8.19 10.26
C GLY A 74 -10.17 7.88 9.34
N ARG A 75 -9.02 7.52 9.94
CA ARG A 75 -7.82 7.11 9.18
C ARG A 75 -8.07 5.88 8.30
N TRP A 76 -8.95 4.96 8.70
CA TRP A 76 -9.23 3.76 7.92
C TRP A 76 -9.96 4.08 6.62
N VAL A 77 -10.88 5.05 6.63
CA VAL A 77 -11.60 5.50 5.44
C VAL A 77 -10.62 6.08 4.42
N TYR A 78 -9.76 6.99 4.87
CA TYR A 78 -8.72 7.58 4.02
C TYR A 78 -7.78 6.52 3.44
N GLN A 79 -7.23 5.65 4.30
CA GLN A 79 -6.26 4.62 3.88
C GLN A 79 -6.87 3.60 2.92
N VAL A 80 -8.13 3.21 3.11
CA VAL A 80 -8.84 2.34 2.15
C VAL A 80 -9.03 3.07 0.81
N GLY A 81 -9.35 4.36 0.82
CA GLY A 81 -9.40 5.18 -0.40
C GLY A 81 -8.07 5.21 -1.16
N VAL A 82 -6.97 5.48 -0.46
CA VAL A 82 -5.62 5.46 -1.07
C VAL A 82 -5.29 4.10 -1.67
N LEU A 83 -5.56 3.00 -0.95
CA LEU A 83 -5.30 1.65 -1.45
C LEU A 83 -6.12 1.31 -2.71
N ARG A 84 -7.36 1.79 -2.78
CA ARG A 84 -8.22 1.63 -3.95
C ARG A 84 -7.66 2.38 -5.15
N ASP A 85 -7.41 3.67 -4.97
CA ASP A 85 -6.95 4.53 -6.05
C ASP A 85 -5.58 4.06 -6.56
N ALA A 86 -4.67 3.65 -5.67
CA ALA A 86 -3.40 3.03 -6.03
C ALA A 86 -3.57 1.72 -6.81
N LEU A 87 -4.53 0.87 -6.44
CA LEU A 87 -4.76 -0.39 -7.16
C LEU A 87 -5.35 -0.18 -8.55
N ASP A 88 -6.24 0.78 -8.71
CA ASP A 88 -6.79 1.13 -10.03
C ASP A 88 -5.67 1.68 -10.94
N ARG A 89 -4.78 2.53 -10.41
CA ARG A 89 -3.60 3.01 -11.15
C ARG A 89 -2.62 1.89 -11.51
N LEU A 90 -2.40 0.92 -10.62
CA LEU A 90 -1.55 -0.25 -10.91
C LEU A 90 -2.11 -1.20 -11.97
N ASP A 91 -3.44 -1.25 -12.12
CA ASP A 91 -4.07 -2.01 -13.18
C ASP A 91 -4.00 -1.26 -14.51
N GLU A 92 -4.22 0.07 -14.52
CA GLU A 92 -4.01 0.90 -15.71
C GLU A 92 -2.55 0.82 -16.23
N LEU A 93 -1.57 0.92 -15.32
CA LEU A 93 -0.15 0.78 -15.67
C LEU A 93 0.21 -0.62 -16.17
N HIS A 94 -0.49 -1.65 -15.70
CA HIS A 94 -0.28 -3.00 -16.18
C HIS A 94 -0.83 -3.19 -17.59
N GLU A 95 -2.01 -2.64 -17.89
CA GLU A 95 -2.54 -2.62 -19.26
C GLU A 95 -1.59 -1.87 -20.21
N GLN A 96 -1.08 -0.70 -19.81
CA GLN A 96 -0.08 0.05 -20.56
C GLN A 96 1.21 -0.75 -20.77
N TRP A 97 1.66 -1.48 -19.74
CA TRP A 97 2.83 -2.35 -19.87
C TRP A 97 2.60 -3.45 -20.91
N LEU A 98 1.42 -4.09 -20.93
CA LEU A 98 1.11 -5.11 -21.93
C LEU A 98 1.12 -4.52 -23.34
N GLU A 99 0.55 -3.33 -23.53
CA GLU A 99 0.58 -2.62 -24.81
C GLU A 99 2.00 -2.24 -25.25
N THR A 100 2.80 -1.65 -24.35
CA THR A 100 4.20 -1.32 -24.62
C THR A 100 4.99 -2.56 -24.99
N ARG A 101 4.85 -3.64 -24.21
CA ARG A 101 5.54 -4.92 -24.46
C ARG A 101 5.16 -5.51 -25.82
N ASP A 102 3.88 -5.49 -26.17
CA ASP A 102 3.40 -6.03 -27.44
C ASP A 102 3.83 -5.16 -28.65
N GLY A 103 4.16 -3.89 -28.41
CA GLY A 103 4.72 -2.96 -29.39
C GLY A 103 6.25 -3.03 -29.55
N LEU A 104 6.97 -3.77 -28.70
CA LEU A 104 8.42 -3.90 -28.79
C LEU A 104 8.86 -4.68 -30.05
N PRO A 105 10.08 -4.47 -30.55
CA PRO A 105 10.65 -5.28 -31.61
C PRO A 105 10.60 -6.78 -31.27
N THR A 106 10.42 -7.65 -32.26
CA THR A 106 10.34 -9.11 -32.02
C THR A 106 11.63 -9.72 -31.48
N THR A 107 12.75 -8.98 -31.55
CA THR A 107 14.04 -9.35 -30.95
C THR A 107 14.18 -8.89 -29.50
N ALA A 108 13.30 -8.02 -29.01
CA ALA A 108 13.30 -7.55 -27.64
C ALA A 108 12.81 -8.68 -26.71
N ALA A 109 13.63 -9.02 -25.73
CA ALA A 109 13.38 -10.08 -24.77
C ALA A 109 14.06 -9.72 -23.44
N PRO A 110 13.70 -10.33 -22.31
CA PRO A 110 14.41 -10.10 -21.06
C PRO A 110 15.93 -10.20 -21.23
N GLY A 111 16.67 -9.17 -20.78
CA GLY A 111 18.11 -9.05 -20.99
C GLY A 111 18.52 -8.23 -22.21
N THR A 112 17.58 -7.76 -23.04
CA THR A 112 17.84 -6.78 -24.10
C THR A 112 17.53 -5.36 -23.61
N PRO A 113 18.32 -4.34 -24.00
CA PRO A 113 18.08 -2.97 -23.56
C PRO A 113 16.65 -2.49 -23.80
N GLU A 114 16.07 -2.78 -24.97
CA GLU A 114 14.73 -2.32 -25.32
C GLU A 114 13.63 -2.90 -24.40
N PHE A 115 13.82 -4.11 -23.90
CA PHE A 115 12.87 -4.75 -22.99
C PHE A 115 13.12 -4.30 -21.55
N ASP A 116 14.38 -4.31 -21.12
CA ASP A 116 14.77 -4.01 -19.75
C ASP A 116 14.53 -2.53 -19.43
N ASP A 117 14.78 -1.60 -20.36
CA ASP A 117 14.49 -0.18 -20.20
C ASP A 117 12.98 0.08 -20.10
N ALA A 118 12.18 -0.57 -20.94
CA ALA A 118 10.73 -0.45 -20.89
C ALA A 118 10.14 -1.03 -19.59
N LEU A 119 10.72 -2.14 -19.10
CA LEU A 119 10.33 -2.73 -17.82
C LEU A 119 10.75 -1.85 -16.63
N ALA A 120 11.95 -1.25 -16.69
CA ALA A 120 12.43 -0.33 -15.67
C ALA A 120 11.52 0.91 -15.56
N GLU A 121 11.09 1.47 -16.69
CA GLU A 121 10.12 2.57 -16.72
C GLU A 121 8.79 2.15 -16.08
N HIS A 122 8.24 1.00 -16.46
CA HIS A 122 7.00 0.50 -15.86
C HIS A 122 7.10 0.34 -14.34
N HIS A 123 8.23 -0.17 -13.84
CA HIS A 123 8.46 -0.29 -12.40
C HIS A 123 8.58 1.09 -11.73
N ALA A 124 9.28 2.03 -12.35
CA ALA A 124 9.42 3.40 -11.83
C ALA A 124 8.05 4.11 -11.73
N GLU A 125 7.21 4.02 -12.75
CA GLU A 125 5.86 4.58 -12.74
C GLU A 125 4.94 3.90 -11.72
N SER A 126 5.14 2.60 -11.49
CA SER A 126 4.36 1.82 -10.53
C SER A 126 4.78 2.07 -9.07
N TRP A 127 6.02 2.50 -8.85
CA TRP A 127 6.65 2.53 -7.52
C TRP A 127 5.79 3.23 -6.46
N SER A 128 5.28 4.44 -6.75
CA SER A 128 4.58 5.23 -5.72
C SER A 128 3.29 4.56 -5.26
N TYR A 129 2.60 3.89 -6.17
CA TYR A 129 1.37 3.17 -5.85
C TYR A 129 1.66 1.86 -5.09
N LEU A 130 2.79 1.21 -5.39
CA LEU A 130 3.26 0.06 -4.62
C LEU A 130 3.70 0.46 -3.21
N ASP A 131 4.30 1.65 -3.06
CA ASP A 131 4.64 2.25 -1.76
C ASP A 131 3.37 2.56 -0.94
N ASP A 132 2.35 3.16 -1.55
CA ASP A 132 1.03 3.36 -0.92
C ASP A 132 0.47 2.04 -0.38
N TRP A 133 0.55 0.97 -1.17
CA TRP A 133 0.17 -0.36 -0.73
C TRP A 133 1.02 -0.81 0.46
N ALA A 134 2.35 -0.75 0.37
CA ALA A 134 3.27 -1.14 1.43
C ALA A 134 2.98 -0.41 2.76
N THR A 135 2.72 0.89 2.67
CA THR A 135 2.49 1.80 3.80
C THR A 135 1.10 1.60 4.42
N HIS A 136 0.05 1.47 3.61
CA HIS A 136 -1.33 1.45 4.09
C HIS A 136 -1.96 0.06 4.20
N GLY A 137 -1.39 -0.98 3.59
CA GLY A 137 -1.97 -2.33 3.55
C GLY A 137 -2.19 -2.99 4.91
N LYS A 138 -1.53 -2.51 5.98
CA LYS A 138 -1.81 -2.95 7.36
C LYS A 138 -3.26 -2.67 7.78
N THR A 139 -3.85 -1.59 7.27
CA THR A 139 -5.21 -1.15 7.61
C THR A 139 -6.26 -2.20 7.29
N LEU A 140 -6.09 -2.97 6.22
CA LEU A 140 -7.02 -4.07 5.88
C LEU A 140 -7.09 -5.12 7.00
N ARG A 141 -5.95 -5.42 7.66
CA ARG A 141 -5.92 -6.35 8.81
C ARG A 141 -6.54 -5.74 10.07
N GLU A 142 -6.38 -4.44 10.27
CA GLU A 142 -6.95 -3.73 11.42
C GLU A 142 -8.48 -3.71 11.34
N ILE A 143 -9.04 -3.40 10.16
CA ILE A 143 -10.47 -3.44 9.88
C ILE A 143 -11.01 -4.86 10.09
N ASN A 144 -10.34 -5.88 9.53
CA ASN A 144 -10.75 -7.27 9.71
C ASN A 144 -10.79 -7.68 11.19
N THR A 145 -9.78 -7.27 11.96
CA THR A 145 -9.72 -7.54 13.40
C THR A 145 -10.87 -6.85 14.13
N ALA A 146 -11.16 -5.60 13.82
CA ALA A 146 -12.28 -4.87 14.41
C ALA A 146 -13.63 -5.53 14.08
N ALA A 147 -13.84 -5.90 12.81
CA ALA A 147 -15.07 -6.58 12.36
C ALA A 147 -15.27 -7.92 13.08
N ARG A 148 -14.19 -8.71 13.26
CA ARG A 148 -14.26 -9.98 14.00
C ARG A 148 -14.59 -9.78 15.49
N LYS A 149 -14.06 -8.72 16.11
CA LYS A 149 -14.38 -8.36 17.50
C LYS A 149 -15.85 -7.93 17.65
N ALA A 150 -16.35 -7.12 16.73
CA ALA A 150 -17.73 -6.65 16.74
C ALA A 150 -18.76 -7.79 16.57
N ARG A 151 -18.42 -8.82 15.78
CA ARG A 151 -19.28 -10.01 15.59
C ARG A 151 -19.26 -10.98 16.76
N SER A 152 -18.33 -10.84 17.72
CA SER A 152 -18.23 -11.78 18.84
C SER A 152 -19.35 -11.52 19.87
N PRO A 153 -20.25 -12.49 20.15
CA PRO A 153 -21.37 -12.31 21.08
C PRO A 153 -20.99 -12.09 22.55
N LEU A 154 -19.69 -12.18 22.87
CA LEU A 154 -19.15 -12.08 24.23
C LEU A 154 -18.55 -10.72 24.57
N ALA A 155 -18.72 -9.69 23.71
CA ALA A 155 -18.34 -8.33 24.06
C ALA A 155 -19.17 -7.86 25.27
N PRO A 156 -18.56 -7.54 26.42
CA PRO A 156 -19.31 -7.05 27.58
C PRO A 156 -20.02 -5.75 27.18
N ALA A 157 -21.33 -5.68 27.43
CA ALA A 157 -22.05 -4.43 27.30
C ALA A 157 -21.37 -3.37 28.20
N PRO A 158 -21.10 -2.15 27.71
CA PRO A 158 -20.54 -1.11 28.55
C PRO A 158 -21.49 -0.88 29.72
N ALA A 159 -20.99 -1.11 30.94
CA ALA A 159 -21.76 -0.94 32.15
C ALA A 159 -22.28 0.50 32.20
N ARG A 160 -23.60 0.67 32.15
CA ARG A 160 -24.25 1.97 32.38
C ARG A 160 -23.81 2.46 33.75
N SER A 161 -23.06 3.55 33.77
CA SER A 161 -22.68 4.21 35.02
C SER A 161 -23.95 4.60 35.78
N PRO A 162 -24.07 4.27 37.08
CA PRO A 162 -25.27 4.61 37.83
C PRO A 162 -25.39 6.14 37.92
N ALA A 163 -26.54 6.65 37.48
CA ALA A 163 -26.88 8.05 37.63
C ALA A 163 -26.81 8.43 39.11
N ARG A 164 -25.93 9.38 39.43
CA ARG A 164 -25.80 9.97 40.76
C ARG A 164 -27.13 10.66 41.09
N ARG A 165 -27.94 10.05 41.96
CA ARG A 165 -29.13 10.72 42.51
C ARG A 165 -28.67 11.99 43.23
N ALA A 166 -28.98 13.14 42.66
CA ALA A 166 -28.88 14.41 43.38
C ALA A 166 -29.94 14.39 44.49
N ALA A 167 -29.48 14.37 45.73
CA ALA A 167 -30.33 14.48 46.91
C ALA A 167 -30.91 15.89 46.96
N ALA A 168 -32.24 15.99 47.05
CA ALA A 168 -32.94 17.20 47.41
C ALA A 168 -32.57 17.63 48.83
N ARG A 169 -32.31 18.92 49.03
CA ARG A 169 -32.35 19.55 50.36
C ARG A 169 -33.33 20.72 50.34
N LYS A 170 -34.13 20.73 51.41
CA LYS A 170 -35.16 21.70 51.81
C LYS A 170 -34.64 23.13 51.89
#